data_AF-A0A199VM58-F1
#
_entry.id   AF-A0A199VM58-F1
#
_cell.length_a   1.000
_cell.length_b   1.000
_cell.length_c   1.000
_cell.angle_alpha   90.00
_cell.angle_beta   90.00
_cell.angle_gamma   90.00
#
_symmetry.space_group_name_H-M   'P 1'
#
loop_
_entity.id
_entity.type
_entity.pdbx_description
1 polymer ?
#
loop_
_entity_poly.entity_id
_entity_poly.type
_entity_poly.pdbx_seq_one_letter_code
_entity_poly.pdbx_strand_id
1 'polypeptide(L)'
;MQLVENQESLRSNLLKSHLFSYQGHVSAALVLGGVDVTGPHLHTVYPHGSTDTLPFATMGSGSLAAMAVFESKYRDGLTRDDGIQLVCEAICSGIFNDLGSGSNVDVCVITKGQTEYLRNHQLPNPRTYVSTKGYNFVKGHTEVLATKIKLLKPKAQVPEGDSMEE
;
A
#
# COMPACT_ATOMS: atom_id res chain seq x y z
N MET A 1 35.08 -10.75 2.44
CA MET A 1 34.16 -10.69 1.27
C MET A 1 32.91 -11.51 1.57
N GLN A 2 32.24 -11.18 2.70
CA GLN A 2 31.17 -11.99 3.29
C GLN A 2 30.20 -11.09 4.09
N LEU A 3 29.98 -9.87 3.57
CA LEU A 3 29.12 -8.83 4.17
C LEU A 3 27.89 -8.53 3.30
N VAL A 4 27.59 -9.39 2.33
CA VAL A 4 26.36 -9.35 1.52
C VAL A 4 25.49 -10.56 1.87
N GLU A 5 25.49 -10.99 3.14
CA GLU A 5 24.58 -12.03 3.60
C GLU A 5 23.23 -11.39 3.97
N ASN A 6 22.22 -11.65 3.12
CA ASN A 6 20.77 -11.50 3.32
C ASN A 6 20.26 -10.18 3.91
N GLN A 7 20.22 -9.11 3.10
CA GLN A 7 19.59 -7.85 3.50
C GLN A 7 18.11 -8.00 3.90
N GLU A 8 17.35 -8.91 3.27
CA GLU A 8 15.95 -9.22 3.63
C GLU A 8 15.83 -9.80 5.04
N SER A 9 16.62 -10.84 5.34
CA SER A 9 16.65 -11.46 6.67
C SER A 9 17.06 -10.48 7.77
N LEU A 10 18.04 -9.60 7.49
CA LEU A 10 18.45 -8.54 8.42
C LEU A 10 17.32 -7.54 8.70
N ARG A 11 16.55 -7.15 7.69
CA ARG A 11 15.39 -6.25 7.85
C ARG A 11 14.27 -6.91 8.67
N SER A 12 13.99 -8.18 8.43
CA SER A 12 13.05 -8.96 9.25
C SER A 12 13.47 -9.03 10.72
N ASN A 13 14.77 -9.27 10.98
CA ASN A 13 15.33 -9.29 12.33
C ASN A 13 15.24 -7.94 13.06
N LEU A 14 15.38 -6.82 12.35
CA LEU A 14 15.21 -5.49 12.93
C LEU A 14 13.76 -5.26 13.36
N LEU A 15 12.80 -5.54 12.47
CA LEU A 15 11.37 -5.37 12.73
C LEU A 15 10.90 -6.24 13.91
N LYS A 16 11.30 -7.52 13.92
CA LYS A 16 10.90 -8.45 14.98
C LYS A 16 11.45 -8.02 16.34
N SER A 17 12.72 -7.60 16.42
CA SER A 17 13.33 -7.13 17.67
C SER A 17 12.66 -5.87 18.18
N HIS A 18 12.30 -4.96 17.27
CA HIS A 18 11.59 -3.74 17.63
C HIS A 18 10.20 -4.07 18.19
N LEU A 19 9.37 -4.81 17.46
CA LEU A 19 8.01 -5.16 17.91
C LEU A 19 8.02 -5.99 19.20
N PHE A 20 8.97 -6.92 19.35
CA PHE A 20 9.15 -7.71 20.56
C PHE A 20 9.50 -6.83 21.77
N SER A 21 10.33 -5.79 21.59
CA SER A 21 10.67 -4.87 22.69
C SER A 21 9.47 -4.11 23.25
N TYR A 22 8.43 -3.91 22.44
CA TYR A 22 7.17 -3.30 22.87
C TYR A 22 6.14 -4.33 23.38
N GLN A 23 6.49 -5.62 23.47
CA GLN A 23 5.62 -6.68 23.99
C GLN A 23 4.19 -6.66 23.40
N GLY A 24 4.04 -6.31 22.13
CA GLY A 24 2.74 -6.24 21.44
C GLY A 24 1.94 -4.94 21.66
N HIS A 25 2.45 -3.96 22.40
CA HIS A 25 1.83 -2.62 22.49
C HIS A 25 1.83 -1.89 21.14
N VAL A 26 2.80 -2.18 20.29
CA VAL A 26 2.82 -1.73 18.89
C VAL A 26 2.14 -2.82 18.06
N SER A 27 0.85 -2.61 17.75
CA SER A 27 0.08 -3.56 16.95
C SER A 27 0.28 -3.34 15.45
N ALA A 28 1.40 -3.82 14.94
CA ALA A 28 1.71 -3.82 13.52
C ALA A 28 1.78 -5.24 12.97
N ALA A 29 0.91 -5.55 12.01
CA ALA A 29 0.93 -6.77 11.22
C ALA A 29 1.56 -6.46 9.86
N LEU A 30 2.74 -7.01 9.58
CA LEU A 30 3.53 -6.67 8.40
C LEU A 30 3.71 -7.89 7.51
N VAL A 31 3.59 -7.67 6.20
CA VAL A 31 4.08 -8.59 5.17
C VAL A 31 5.29 -7.92 4.53
N LEU A 32 6.45 -8.54 4.69
CA LEU A 32 7.72 -8.10 4.13
C LEU A 32 8.10 -9.05 3.01
N GLY A 33 8.28 -8.53 1.80
CA GLY A 33 8.74 -9.34 0.68
C GLY A 33 9.70 -8.56 -0.20
N GLY A 34 10.63 -9.29 -0.78
CA GLY A 34 11.63 -8.73 -1.68
C GLY A 34 12.47 -9.80 -2.36
N VAL A 35 13.42 -9.36 -3.16
CA VAL A 35 14.31 -10.24 -3.93
C VAL A 35 15.74 -9.87 -3.58
N ASP A 36 16.47 -10.82 -2.99
CA ASP A 36 17.89 -10.67 -2.67
C ASP A 36 18.78 -11.50 -3.62
N VAL A 37 20.07 -11.64 -3.28
CA VAL A 37 21.03 -12.39 -4.08
C VAL A 37 20.75 -13.90 -4.10
N THR A 38 20.04 -14.41 -3.08
CA THR A 38 19.67 -15.82 -2.92
C THR A 38 18.32 -16.15 -3.54
N GLY A 39 17.43 -15.17 -3.67
CA GLY A 39 16.15 -15.34 -4.34
C GLY A 39 15.04 -14.43 -3.80
N PRO A 40 13.78 -14.69 -4.21
CA PRO A 40 12.62 -14.06 -3.62
C PRO A 40 12.36 -14.62 -2.21
N HIS A 41 12.08 -13.73 -1.26
CA HIS A 41 11.69 -14.09 0.10
C HIS A 41 10.40 -13.37 0.49
N LEU A 42 9.57 -14.04 1.29
CA LEU A 42 8.35 -13.48 1.84
C LEU A 42 8.26 -13.85 3.32
N HIS A 43 8.18 -12.83 4.15
CA HIS A 43 8.13 -12.91 5.60
C HIS A 43 6.87 -12.23 6.13
N THR A 44 6.19 -12.85 7.08
CA THR A 44 5.20 -12.17 7.91
C THR A 44 5.83 -11.80 9.23
N VAL A 45 5.47 -10.62 9.77
CA VAL A 45 5.87 -10.20 11.11
C VAL A 45 4.61 -9.82 11.87
N TYR A 46 4.33 -10.55 12.94
CA TYR A 46 3.17 -10.29 13.79
C TYR A 46 3.50 -9.27 14.88
N PRO A 47 2.48 -8.61 15.47
CA PRO A 47 2.65 -7.58 16.51
C PRO A 47 3.54 -7.96 17.70
N HIS A 48 3.60 -9.24 18.05
CA HIS A 48 4.37 -9.75 19.18
C HIS A 48 5.82 -10.12 18.81
N GLY A 49 6.25 -9.85 17.56
CA GLY A 49 7.59 -10.11 17.08
C GLY A 49 7.84 -11.54 16.60
N SER A 50 6.81 -12.39 16.47
CA SER A 50 6.95 -13.66 15.75
C SER A 50 7.01 -13.42 14.24
N THR A 51 7.68 -14.33 13.54
CA THR A 51 7.93 -14.22 12.12
C THR A 51 7.79 -15.58 11.44
N ASP A 52 7.05 -15.63 10.32
CA ASP A 52 6.97 -16.83 9.48
C ASP A 52 7.54 -16.55 8.08
N THR A 53 8.05 -17.58 7.42
CA THR A 53 8.53 -17.52 6.04
C THR A 53 7.75 -18.54 5.22
N LEU A 54 6.93 -18.06 4.29
CA LEU A 54 5.96 -18.86 3.54
C LEU A 54 5.92 -18.42 2.08
N PRO A 55 5.56 -19.31 1.13
CA PRO A 55 5.47 -18.96 -0.29
C PRO A 55 4.38 -17.92 -0.60
N PHE A 56 3.35 -17.85 0.24
CA PHE A 56 2.30 -16.83 0.21
C PHE A 56 1.88 -16.49 1.64
N ALA A 57 1.32 -15.30 1.82
CA ALA A 57 0.85 -14.83 3.11
C ALA A 57 -0.36 -13.90 2.94
N THR A 58 -1.27 -13.95 3.90
CA THR A 58 -2.44 -13.07 3.96
C THR A 58 -2.56 -12.47 5.36
N MET A 59 -2.67 -11.14 5.45
CA MET A 59 -2.84 -10.41 6.71
C MET A 59 -4.02 -9.43 6.60
N GLY A 60 -4.53 -8.97 7.74
CA GLY A 60 -5.68 -8.04 7.81
C GLY A 60 -7.02 -8.76 8.02
N SER A 61 -8.12 -8.01 8.06
CA SER A 61 -9.46 -8.53 8.35
C SER A 61 -10.00 -9.46 7.27
N GLY A 62 -9.75 -9.17 5.98
CA GLY A 62 -10.11 -10.01 4.84
C GLY A 62 -9.17 -11.19 4.56
N SER A 63 -8.20 -11.46 5.45
CA SER A 63 -7.15 -12.47 5.23
C SER A 63 -7.68 -13.88 5.02
N LEU A 64 -8.72 -14.30 5.75
CA LEU A 64 -9.28 -15.65 5.64
C LEU A 64 -9.89 -15.91 4.25
N ALA A 65 -10.56 -14.91 3.68
CA ALA A 65 -11.15 -15.00 2.35
C ALA A 65 -10.07 -15.05 1.25
N ALA A 66 -8.98 -14.28 1.44
CA ALA A 66 -7.81 -14.34 0.55
C ALA A 66 -7.08 -15.68 0.66
N MET A 67 -6.95 -16.23 1.88
CA MET A 67 -6.28 -17.50 2.14
C MET A 67 -6.97 -18.66 1.41
N ALA A 68 -8.31 -18.70 1.41
CA ALA A 68 -9.06 -19.71 0.69
C ALA A 68 -8.77 -19.73 -0.83
N VAL A 69 -8.51 -18.55 -1.42
CA VAL A 69 -8.12 -18.44 -2.83
C VAL A 69 -6.70 -18.95 -3.04
N PHE A 70 -5.76 -18.59 -2.17
CA PHE A 70 -4.39 -19.11 -2.27
C PHE A 70 -4.34 -20.63 -2.12
N GLU A 71 -4.99 -21.19 -1.10
CA GLU A 71 -5.02 -22.64 -0.87
C GLU A 71 -5.65 -23.43 -2.04
N SER A 72 -6.60 -22.83 -2.75
CA SER A 72 -7.27 -23.51 -3.87
C SER A 72 -6.53 -23.39 -5.20
N LYS A 73 -5.75 -22.33 -5.43
CA LYS A 73 -5.23 -21.98 -6.76
C LYS A 73 -3.72 -21.79 -6.84
N TYR A 74 -3.04 -21.61 -5.70
CA TYR A 74 -1.59 -21.47 -5.69
C TYR A 74 -0.92 -22.74 -6.21
N ARG A 75 0.14 -22.55 -7.01
CA ARG A 75 1.05 -23.61 -7.45
C ARG A 75 2.44 -23.01 -7.60
N ASP A 76 3.46 -23.83 -7.46
CA ASP A 76 4.82 -23.36 -7.73
C ASP A 76 5.02 -23.10 -9.24
N GLY A 77 5.93 -22.18 -9.57
CA GLY A 77 6.27 -21.85 -10.95
C GLY A 77 5.20 -21.05 -11.71
N LEU A 78 4.37 -20.27 -11.01
CA LEU A 78 3.45 -19.31 -11.63
C LEU A 78 4.22 -18.31 -12.50
N THR A 79 3.65 -17.96 -13.65
CA THR A 79 4.16 -16.83 -14.44
C THR A 79 3.86 -15.51 -13.74
N ARG A 80 4.51 -14.42 -14.17
CA ARG A 80 4.23 -13.08 -13.65
C ARG A 80 2.74 -12.75 -13.74
N ASP A 81 2.13 -12.99 -14.89
CA ASP A 81 0.73 -12.61 -15.13
C ASP A 81 -0.24 -13.53 -14.36
N ASP A 82 0.06 -14.83 -14.26
CA ASP A 82 -0.71 -15.75 -13.40
C ASP A 82 -0.65 -15.32 -11.92
N GLY A 83 0.52 -14.90 -11.45
CA GLY A 83 0.72 -14.42 -10.09
C GLY A 83 -0.07 -13.14 -9.81
N ILE A 84 -0.04 -12.19 -10.73
CA ILE A 84 -0.85 -10.95 -10.63
C ILE A 84 -2.34 -11.30 -10.57
N GLN A 85 -2.81 -12.19 -11.46
CA GLN A 85 -4.21 -12.59 -11.50
C GLN A 85 -4.65 -13.28 -10.19
N LEU A 86 -3.83 -14.20 -9.66
CA LEU A 86 -4.10 -14.90 -8.41
C LEU A 86 -4.21 -13.94 -7.23
N VAL A 87 -3.25 -13.01 -7.10
CA VAL A 87 -3.26 -12.00 -6.03
C VAL A 87 -4.48 -11.09 -6.15
N CYS A 88 -4.83 -10.66 -7.36
CA CYS A 88 -6.02 -9.83 -7.57
C CYS A 88 -7.29 -10.56 -7.17
N GLU A 89 -7.42 -11.84 -7.53
CA GLU A 89 -8.57 -12.65 -7.14
C GLU A 89 -8.65 -12.84 -5.61
N ALA A 90 -7.51 -13.08 -4.95
CA ALA A 90 -7.45 -13.22 -3.50
C ALA A 90 -7.86 -11.92 -2.78
N ILE A 91 -7.38 -10.76 -3.24
CA ILE A 91 -7.78 -9.46 -2.67
C ILE A 91 -9.26 -9.15 -2.97
N CYS A 92 -9.75 -9.43 -4.17
CA CYS A 92 -11.17 -9.27 -4.51
C CYS A 92 -12.07 -10.15 -3.63
N SER A 93 -11.66 -11.39 -3.35
CA SER A 93 -12.35 -12.26 -2.38
C SER A 93 -12.42 -11.59 -0.99
N GLY A 94 -11.33 -10.99 -0.52
CA GLY A 94 -11.33 -10.17 0.71
C GLY A 94 -12.31 -8.98 0.64
N ILE A 95 -12.26 -8.20 -0.43
CA ILE A 95 -13.12 -7.02 -0.65
C ILE A 95 -14.61 -7.37 -0.59
N PHE A 96 -15.03 -8.48 -1.19
CA PHE A 96 -16.44 -8.85 -1.27
C PHE A 96 -16.97 -9.62 -0.05
N ASN A 97 -16.08 -10.16 0.79
CA ASN A 97 -16.47 -10.98 1.94
C ASN A 97 -16.11 -10.37 3.30
N ASP A 98 -15.35 -9.28 3.36
CA ASP A 98 -15.01 -8.57 4.60
C ASP A 98 -15.46 -7.11 4.56
N LEU A 99 -16.22 -6.69 5.59
CA LEU A 99 -16.73 -5.32 5.71
C LEU A 99 -15.62 -4.29 6.01
N GLY A 100 -14.50 -4.73 6.59
CA GLY A 100 -13.33 -3.90 6.83
C GLY A 100 -12.46 -3.69 5.58
N SER A 101 -12.75 -4.41 4.49
CA SER A 101 -12.01 -4.38 3.23
C SER A 101 -12.86 -3.74 2.13
N GLY A 102 -12.22 -3.09 1.16
CA GLY A 102 -12.93 -2.44 0.06
C GLY A 102 -12.05 -1.59 -0.83
N SER A 103 -12.67 -0.89 -1.78
CA SER A 103 -12.02 0.01 -2.77
C SER A 103 -11.31 -0.75 -3.90
N ASN A 104 -10.10 -0.33 -4.25
CA ASN A 104 -9.38 -0.76 -5.44
C ASN A 104 -8.29 -1.75 -5.07
N VAL A 105 -7.87 -2.55 -6.05
CA VAL A 105 -6.74 -3.48 -5.90
C VAL A 105 -5.47 -2.82 -6.41
N ASP A 106 -4.46 -2.75 -5.54
CA ASP A 106 -3.10 -2.34 -5.89
C ASP A 106 -2.19 -3.56 -5.95
N VAL A 107 -1.30 -3.59 -6.94
CA VAL A 107 -0.33 -4.67 -7.11
C VAL A 107 1.08 -4.09 -7.15
N CYS A 108 2.01 -4.70 -6.43
CA CYS A 108 3.43 -4.40 -6.52
C CYS A 108 4.17 -5.64 -7.01
N VAL A 109 4.87 -5.52 -8.13
CA VAL A 109 5.67 -6.61 -8.71
C VAL A 109 7.13 -6.31 -8.43
N ILE A 110 7.78 -7.19 -7.66
CA ILE A 110 9.20 -7.09 -7.31
C ILE A 110 9.93 -8.22 -8.01
N THR A 111 10.90 -7.86 -8.86
CA THR A 111 11.81 -8.79 -9.53
C THR A 111 13.25 -8.37 -9.27
N LYS A 112 14.22 -9.18 -9.69
CA LYS A 112 15.64 -8.85 -9.49
C LYS A 112 16.02 -7.56 -10.23
N GLY A 113 16.20 -6.49 -9.47
CA GLY A 113 16.62 -5.18 -9.99
C GLY A 113 15.50 -4.29 -10.53
N GLN A 114 14.24 -4.72 -10.47
CA GLN A 114 13.10 -3.92 -10.91
C GLN A 114 11.91 -4.04 -9.97
N THR A 115 11.27 -2.91 -9.70
CA THR A 115 10.03 -2.82 -8.94
C THR A 115 9.01 -2.04 -9.76
N GLU A 116 7.80 -2.59 -9.86
CA GLU A 116 6.70 -1.98 -10.60
C GLU A 116 5.48 -1.85 -9.69
N TYR A 117 4.98 -0.63 -9.56
CA TYR A 117 3.79 -0.32 -8.76
C TYR A 117 2.59 -0.11 -9.68
N LEU A 118 1.64 -1.03 -9.64
CA LEU A 118 0.38 -1.00 -10.37
C LEU A 118 -0.72 -0.50 -9.43
N ARG A 119 -0.85 0.82 -9.32
CA ARG A 119 -1.91 1.45 -8.52
C ARG A 119 -3.24 1.42 -9.27
N ASN A 120 -4.33 1.12 -8.55
CA ASN A 120 -5.67 0.93 -9.10
C ASN A 120 -5.70 -0.07 -10.24
N HIS A 121 -4.96 -1.18 -10.10
CA HIS A 121 -4.90 -2.24 -11.11
C HIS A 121 -6.29 -2.83 -11.40
N GLN A 122 -7.12 -2.99 -10.37
CA GLN A 122 -8.54 -3.31 -10.52
C GLN A 122 -9.42 -2.36 -9.71
N LEU A 123 -10.58 -2.02 -10.28
CA LEU A 123 -11.59 -1.12 -9.74
C LEU A 123 -12.92 -1.88 -9.61
N PRO A 124 -13.04 -2.86 -8.69
CA PRO A 124 -14.20 -3.74 -8.62
C PRO A 124 -15.50 -2.98 -8.29
N ASN A 125 -15.40 -1.87 -7.56
CA ASN A 125 -16.54 -1.12 -7.05
C ASN A 125 -16.53 0.33 -7.59
N PRO A 126 -16.95 0.57 -8.85
CA PRO A 126 -17.09 1.91 -9.36
C PRO A 126 -18.21 2.65 -8.61
N ARG A 127 -18.06 3.96 -8.44
CA ARG A 127 -19.12 4.80 -7.87
C ARG A 127 -20.27 4.89 -8.87
N THR A 128 -21.35 4.16 -8.60
CA THR A 128 -22.52 4.05 -9.49
C THR A 128 -23.44 5.28 -9.44
N TYR A 129 -23.49 5.96 -8.30
CA TYR A 129 -24.35 7.13 -8.12
C TYR A 129 -23.57 8.39 -7.77
N VAL A 130 -23.78 9.40 -8.60
CA VAL A 130 -23.45 10.80 -8.32
C VAL A 130 -24.75 11.57 -8.51
N SER A 131 -25.13 12.36 -7.51
CA SER A 131 -26.36 13.18 -7.59
C SER A 131 -26.28 14.09 -8.81
N THR A 132 -27.15 13.87 -9.79
CA THR A 132 -27.23 14.67 -11.03
C THR A 132 -27.64 16.11 -10.76
N LYS A 133 -28.42 16.33 -9.69
CA LYS A 133 -28.84 17.67 -9.26
C LYS A 133 -27.74 18.43 -8.54
N GLY A 134 -26.70 17.74 -8.04
CA GLY A 134 -25.73 18.33 -7.12
C GLY A 134 -26.38 18.87 -5.83
N TYR A 135 -25.57 19.45 -4.94
CA TYR A 135 -26.07 20.24 -3.82
C TYR A 135 -25.54 21.66 -3.97
N ASN A 136 -26.36 22.56 -4.49
CA ASN A 136 -26.02 23.97 -4.61
C ASN A 136 -26.68 24.74 -3.47
N PHE A 137 -25.86 25.22 -2.54
CA PHE A 137 -26.32 26.11 -1.47
C PHE A 137 -26.13 27.55 -1.92
N VAL A 138 -27.21 28.33 -1.91
CA VAL A 138 -27.13 29.76 -2.25
C VAL A 138 -26.28 30.46 -1.18
N LYS A 139 -25.33 31.30 -1.60
CA LYS A 139 -24.47 32.06 -0.71
C LYS A 139 -25.34 32.94 0.21
N GLY A 140 -25.13 32.84 1.52
CA GLY A 140 -25.90 33.59 2.53
C GLY A 140 -26.86 32.75 3.38
N HIS A 141 -27.08 31.46 3.07
CA HIS A 141 -27.88 30.55 3.92
C HIS A 141 -27.15 30.02 5.16
N THR A 142 -25.83 30.17 5.22
CA THR A 142 -25.02 29.82 6.39
C THR A 142 -24.74 31.09 7.18
N GLU A 143 -25.18 31.13 8.45
CA GLU A 143 -24.89 32.25 9.34
C GLU A 143 -23.38 32.37 9.58
N VAL A 144 -22.83 33.57 9.39
CA VAL A 144 -21.40 33.85 9.59
C VAL A 144 -21.24 34.79 10.77
N LEU A 145 -20.68 34.29 11.87
CA LEU A 145 -20.53 35.06 13.12
C LEU A 145 -19.42 36.12 13.05
N ALA A 146 -18.31 35.83 12.35
CA ALA A 146 -17.22 36.77 12.16
C ALA A 146 -16.48 36.50 10.85
N THR A 147 -16.12 37.56 10.14
CA THR A 147 -15.31 37.48 8.91
C THR A 147 -14.07 38.33 9.06
N LYS A 148 -12.89 37.77 8.78
CA LYS A 148 -11.61 38.50 8.71
C LYS A 148 -10.95 38.29 7.36
N ILE A 149 -10.82 39.36 6.60
CA ILE A 149 -10.17 39.34 5.28
C ILE A 149 -8.77 39.92 5.42
N LYS A 150 -7.75 39.15 5.03
CA LYS A 150 -6.37 39.64 4.90
C LYS A 150 -5.99 39.62 3.43
N LEU A 151 -5.67 40.79 2.88
CA LEU A 151 -5.16 40.90 1.52
C LEU A 151 -3.73 40.36 1.46
N LEU A 152 -3.49 39.50 0.47
CA LEU A 152 -2.14 39.01 0.17
C LEU A 152 -1.34 40.15 -0.45
N LYS A 153 -0.05 40.26 -0.09
CA LYS A 153 0.87 41.18 -0.78
C LYS A 153 1.03 40.71 -2.24
N PRO A 154 1.05 41.63 -3.22
CA PRO A 154 1.34 41.27 -4.60
C PRO A 154 2.71 40.57 -4.67
N LYS A 155 2.80 39.53 -5.51
CA LYS A 155 4.06 38.83 -5.80
C LYS A 155 5.11 39.88 -6.16
N ALA A 156 6.25 39.89 -5.46
CA ALA A 156 7.39 40.69 -5.89
C ALA A 156 7.72 40.30 -7.34
N GLN A 157 7.79 41.30 -8.23
CA GLN A 157 8.38 41.10 -9.54
C GLN A 157 9.86 40.83 -9.29
N VAL A 158 10.28 39.57 -9.48
CA VAL A 158 11.69 39.24 -9.58
C VAL A 158 12.13 39.87 -10.90
N PRO A 159 13.05 40.85 -10.92
CA PRO A 159 13.61 41.31 -12.18
C PRO A 159 14.23 40.09 -12.88
N GLU A 160 13.89 39.90 -14.16
CA GLU A 160 14.62 38.98 -15.03
C GLU A 160 16.09 39.35 -14.90
N GLY A 161 16.89 38.41 -14.38
CA GLY A 161 18.32 38.62 -14.22
C GLY A 161 18.89 38.98 -15.58
N ASP A 162 19.68 40.06 -15.60
CA ASP A 162 20.49 40.43 -16.74
C ASP A 162 21.18 39.17 -17.26
N SER A 163 20.89 38.85 -18.52
CA SER A 163 21.66 37.93 -19.32
C SER A 163 23.13 38.32 -19.20
N MET A 164 23.90 37.47 -18.52
CA MET A 164 25.35 37.60 -18.48
C MET A 164 25.86 37.33 -19.90
N GLU A 165 26.17 38.41 -20.62
CA GLU A 165 26.97 38.37 -21.85
C GLU A 165 28.42 38.04 -21.49
N GLU A 166 28.99 37.17 -22.34
CA GLU A 166 30.38 36.68 -22.48
C GLU A 166 30.93 35.65 -21.47
#